data_AF-X0YUB5-F1
#
_entry.id   AF-X0YUB5-F1
#
_cell.length_a   1.000
_cell.length_b   1.000
_cell.length_c   1.000
_cell.angle_alpha   90.00
_cell.angle_beta   90.00
_cell.angle_gamma   90.00
#
_symmetry.space_group_name_H-M   'P 1'
#
loop_
_entity.id
_entity.type
_entity.pdbx_description
1 polymer ?
#
loop_
_entity_poly.entity_id
_entity_poly.type
_entity_poly.pdbx_seq_one_letter_code
_entity_poly.pdbx_strand_id
1 'polypeptide(L)'
;MKYPLKQLIAHCIEPEGFNRMDLIPRYLAVGNHVGANDYGWDIYSKMMDIVERGKRTSEQQRENFISLIDTVGNETFDLEEHPLLFKTGTWRLADGAHRLSCALYFGHGTISMVMDNKAKLHDFIGIDWFEKRDFTREQVRQILRARDDIYKRLELL
;
A
#
# COMPACT_ATOMS: atom_id res chain seq x y z
N MET A 1 -14.63 2.92 -12.56
CA MET A 1 -14.21 2.06 -13.69
C MET A 1 -13.33 0.94 -13.14
N LYS A 2 -13.45 -0.30 -13.64
CA LYS A 2 -12.51 -1.38 -13.28
C LYS A 2 -11.20 -1.18 -14.02
N TYR A 3 -10.09 -1.33 -13.32
CA TYR A 3 -8.77 -1.16 -13.91
C TYR A 3 -7.84 -2.32 -13.52
N PRO A 4 -6.99 -2.82 -14.44
CA PRO A 4 -6.06 -3.90 -14.13
C PRO A 4 -5.08 -3.49 -13.03
N LEU A 5 -4.96 -4.32 -12.00
CA LEU A 5 -4.11 -4.01 -10.84
C LEU A 5 -2.64 -3.85 -11.26
N LYS A 6 -2.15 -4.71 -12.17
CA LYS A 6 -0.82 -4.62 -12.78
C LYS A 6 -0.55 -3.23 -13.37
N GLN A 7 -1.51 -2.67 -14.11
CA GLN A 7 -1.35 -1.36 -14.73
C GLN A 7 -1.33 -0.23 -13.69
N LEU A 8 -2.12 -0.33 -12.60
CA LEU A 8 -2.04 0.64 -11.49
C LEU A 8 -0.68 0.66 -10.81
N ILE A 9 -0.10 -0.51 -10.59
CA ILE A 9 1.24 -0.61 -10.00
C ILE A 9 2.30 -0.08 -10.96
N ALA A 10 2.17 -0.35 -12.26
CA ALA A 10 3.06 0.21 -13.27
C ALA A 10 3.07 1.76 -13.24
N HIS A 11 1.91 2.41 -13.04
CA HIS A 11 1.84 3.88 -12.88
C HIS A 11 2.52 4.41 -11.62
N CYS A 12 2.85 3.56 -10.66
CA CYS A 12 3.59 3.93 -9.46
C CYS A 12 5.12 3.80 -9.63
N ILE A 13 5.57 3.26 -10.76
CA ILE A 13 6.98 3.18 -11.16
C ILE A 13 7.30 4.44 -11.96
N GLU A 14 8.03 5.37 -11.34
CA GLU A 14 8.56 6.56 -12.02
C GLU A 14 10.04 6.29 -12.41
N PRO A 15 10.67 7.09 -13.30
CA PRO A 15 12.06 6.88 -13.74
C PRO A 15 13.08 6.77 -12.60
N GLU A 16 12.83 7.45 -11.49
CA GLU A 16 13.66 7.47 -10.28
C GLU A 16 13.39 6.28 -9.36
N GLY A 17 12.40 5.44 -9.68
CA GLY A 17 12.05 4.23 -8.94
C GLY A 17 10.58 4.15 -8.53
N PHE A 18 10.28 3.24 -7.60
CA PHE A 18 8.93 3.08 -7.06
C PHE A 18 8.62 4.19 -6.06
N ASN A 19 7.72 5.10 -6.41
CA ASN A 19 7.42 6.28 -5.59
C ASN A 19 6.24 6.05 -4.62
N ARG A 20 5.79 4.79 -4.50
CA ARG A 20 4.71 4.35 -3.59
C ARG A 20 5.16 3.21 -2.67
N MET A 21 6.40 3.30 -2.17
CA MET A 21 6.95 2.31 -1.23
C MET A 21 6.10 2.18 0.04
N ASP A 22 5.26 3.16 0.37
CA ASP A 22 4.28 3.08 1.46
C ASP A 22 3.23 1.96 1.29
N LEU A 23 2.99 1.48 0.06
CA LEU A 23 2.17 0.29 -0.18
C LEU A 23 2.82 -0.98 0.39
N ILE A 24 4.14 -1.02 0.49
CA ILE A 24 4.87 -2.24 0.83
C ILE A 24 4.77 -2.59 2.33
N PRO A 25 4.99 -1.67 3.29
CA PRO A 25 4.69 -1.94 4.70
C PRO A 25 3.24 -2.36 4.94
N ARG A 26 2.29 -1.78 4.18
CA ARG A 26 0.87 -2.17 4.27
C ARG A 26 0.65 -3.59 3.77
N TYR A 27 1.22 -3.96 2.63
CA TYR A 27 1.20 -5.32 2.11
C TYR A 27 1.81 -6.32 3.12
N LEU A 28 2.95 -5.97 3.73
CA LEU A 28 3.59 -6.80 4.75
C LEU A 28 2.72 -6.97 5.99
N ALA A 29 2.02 -5.92 6.44
CA ALA A 29 1.07 -5.98 7.55
C ALA A 29 -0.12 -6.89 7.25
N VAL A 30 -0.65 -6.88 6.02
CA VAL A 30 -1.67 -7.87 5.58
C VAL A 30 -1.12 -9.29 5.76
N GLY A 31 0.11 -9.53 5.26
CA GLY A 31 0.78 -10.82 5.42
C GLY A 31 1.01 -11.21 6.88
N ASN A 32 1.32 -10.26 7.75
CA ASN A 32 1.48 -10.52 9.17
C ASN A 32 0.17 -10.95 9.82
N HIS A 33 -0.91 -10.24 9.49
CA HIS A 33 -2.25 -10.49 10.01
C HIS A 33 -2.76 -11.89 9.66
N VAL A 34 -2.48 -12.38 8.45
CA VAL A 34 -2.86 -13.73 8.01
C VAL A 34 -1.82 -14.81 8.34
N GLY A 35 -0.76 -14.47 9.08
CA GLY A 35 0.25 -15.42 9.57
C GLY A 35 1.38 -15.77 8.60
N ALA A 36 1.57 -15.03 7.50
CA ALA A 36 2.63 -15.26 6.51
C ALA A 36 4.00 -14.67 6.90
N ASN A 37 4.04 -13.76 7.86
CA ASN A 37 5.28 -13.23 8.44
C ASN A 37 5.04 -12.75 9.88
N ASP A 38 6.10 -12.43 10.62
CA ASP A 38 6.05 -11.96 12.02
C ASP A 38 6.52 -10.50 12.21
N TYR A 39 6.90 -9.81 11.14
CA TYR A 39 7.46 -8.45 11.17
C TYR A 39 6.59 -7.34 10.56
N GLY A 40 5.56 -7.66 9.78
CA GLY A 40 4.82 -6.67 8.98
C GLY A 40 4.10 -5.59 9.79
N TRP A 41 3.52 -5.92 10.95
CA TRP A 41 2.86 -4.93 11.81
C TRP A 41 3.85 -3.95 12.45
N ASP A 42 5.07 -4.38 12.76
CA ASP A 42 6.12 -3.51 13.33
C ASP A 42 6.53 -2.44 12.30
N ILE A 43 6.83 -2.87 11.06
CA ILE A 43 7.19 -1.95 9.97
C ILE A 43 6.04 -0.98 9.67
N TYR A 44 4.80 -1.48 9.59
CA TYR A 44 3.63 -0.64 9.33
C TYR A 44 3.40 0.39 10.44
N SER A 45 3.39 -0.04 11.71
CA SER A 45 3.12 0.84 12.84
C SER A 45 4.13 1.97 12.90
N LYS A 46 5.41 1.63 12.73
CA LYS A 46 6.50 2.61 12.67
C LYS A 46 6.34 3.62 11.53
N MET A 47 5.94 3.15 10.33
CA MET A 47 5.65 4.05 9.22
C MET A 47 4.49 4.99 9.56
N MET A 48 3.40 4.46 10.12
CA MET A 48 2.20 5.24 10.43
C MET A 48 2.44 6.28 11.54
N ASP A 49 3.21 5.95 12.57
CA ASP A 49 3.58 6.90 13.64
C ASP A 49 4.30 8.12 13.06
N ILE A 50 5.18 7.89 12.08
CA ILE A 50 5.94 8.94 11.42
C ILE A 50 5.05 9.77 10.47
N VAL A 51 4.20 9.12 9.68
CA VAL A 51 3.35 9.77 8.65
C VAL A 51 2.24 10.61 9.29
N GLU A 52 1.60 10.10 10.34
CA GLU A 52 0.48 10.79 10.99
C GLU A 52 0.92 11.93 11.90
N ARG A 53 2.20 11.97 12.30
CA ARG A 53 2.76 13.02 13.18
C ARG A 53 1.91 13.23 14.45
N GLY A 54 1.42 12.14 15.04
CA GLY A 54 0.60 12.15 16.25
C GLY A 54 -0.88 12.51 16.05
N LYS A 55 -1.38 12.65 14.82
CA LYS A 55 -2.82 12.90 14.56
C LYS A 55 -3.72 11.73 14.90
N ARG A 56 -3.19 10.50 14.78
CA ARG A 56 -3.83 9.23 15.13
C ARG A 56 -2.79 8.32 15.76
N THR A 57 -3.21 7.46 16.68
CA THR A 57 -2.32 6.44 17.25
C THR A 57 -2.11 5.31 16.24
N SER A 58 -0.94 4.69 16.24
CA SER A 58 -0.68 3.47 15.45
C SER A 58 -1.67 2.35 15.79
N GLU A 59 -2.13 2.26 17.04
CA GLU A 59 -3.14 1.31 17.48
C GLU A 59 -4.48 1.50 16.75
N GLN A 60 -5.03 2.72 16.74
CA GLN A 60 -6.29 3.00 16.05
C GLN A 60 -6.17 2.75 14.53
N GLN A 61 -5.02 3.08 13.95
CA GLN A 61 -4.74 2.84 12.53
C GLN A 61 -4.57 1.34 12.23
N ARG A 62 -4.07 0.57 13.18
CA ARG A 62 -3.94 -0.89 13.09
C ARG A 62 -5.31 -1.55 13.19
N GLU A 63 -6.15 -1.19 14.15
CA GLU A 63 -7.51 -1.73 14.29
C GLU A 63 -8.37 -1.49 13.05
N ASN A 64 -8.36 -0.26 12.53
CA ASN A 64 -9.07 0.06 11.29
C ASN A 64 -8.54 -0.75 10.11
N PHE A 65 -7.23 -0.99 10.05
CA PHE A 65 -6.64 -1.77 8.97
C PHE A 65 -6.94 -3.26 9.11
N ILE A 66 -6.92 -3.82 10.33
CA ILE A 66 -7.35 -5.19 10.62
C ILE A 66 -8.78 -5.42 10.12
N SER A 67 -9.71 -4.53 10.47
CA SER A 67 -11.10 -4.61 10.00
C SER A 67 -11.20 -4.62 8.47
N LEU A 68 -10.39 -3.78 7.79
CA LEU A 68 -10.33 -3.80 6.32
C LEU A 68 -9.73 -5.11 5.79
N ILE A 69 -8.67 -5.64 6.40
CA ILE A 69 -8.05 -6.90 5.98
C ILE A 69 -9.05 -8.05 6.11
N ASP A 70 -9.74 -8.14 7.25
CA ASP A 70 -10.71 -9.19 7.53
C ASP A 70 -11.89 -9.14 6.56
N THR A 71 -12.39 -7.94 6.27
CA THR A 71 -13.53 -7.79 5.36
C THR A 71 -13.15 -8.10 3.91
N VAL A 72 -11.97 -7.65 3.44
CA VAL A 72 -11.46 -7.98 2.09
C VAL A 72 -11.11 -9.47 1.98
N GLY A 73 -10.43 -10.04 2.98
CA GLY A 73 -9.99 -11.44 2.96
C GLY A 73 -11.13 -12.45 3.04
N ASN A 74 -12.24 -12.10 3.68
CA ASN A 74 -13.44 -12.94 3.74
C ASN A 74 -14.43 -12.66 2.59
N GLU A 75 -14.02 -11.93 1.54
CA GLU A 75 -14.85 -11.55 0.38
C GLU A 75 -16.13 -10.77 0.73
N THR A 76 -16.20 -10.22 1.93
CA THR A 76 -17.35 -9.43 2.41
C THR A 76 -17.23 -7.94 2.09
N PHE A 77 -16.02 -7.49 1.74
CA PHE A 77 -15.77 -6.12 1.30
C PHE A 77 -15.77 -6.05 -0.22
N ASP A 78 -16.75 -5.36 -0.78
CA ASP A 78 -16.76 -5.09 -2.20
C ASP A 78 -15.78 -3.96 -2.54
N LEU A 79 -14.57 -4.34 -2.94
CA LEU A 79 -13.58 -3.39 -3.47
C LEU A 79 -14.09 -2.64 -4.72
N GLU A 80 -15.16 -3.12 -5.37
CA GLU A 80 -15.77 -2.47 -6.52
C GLU A 80 -16.62 -1.26 -6.12
N GLU A 81 -17.35 -1.35 -5.00
CA GLU A 81 -18.17 -0.27 -4.41
C GLU A 81 -17.31 0.74 -3.61
N HIS A 82 -16.05 0.41 -3.35
CA HIS A 82 -15.10 1.24 -2.62
C HIS A 82 -13.88 1.63 -3.48
N PRO A 83 -14.09 2.46 -4.52
CA PRO A 83 -13.05 2.75 -5.50
C PRO A 83 -11.81 3.41 -4.88
N LEU A 84 -10.67 3.14 -5.52
CA LEU A 84 -9.46 3.93 -5.33
C LEU A 84 -9.62 5.32 -5.93
N LEU A 85 -9.10 6.34 -5.25
CA LEU A 85 -9.13 7.71 -5.76
C LEU A 85 -7.78 8.06 -6.37
N PHE A 86 -7.77 8.51 -7.61
CA PHE A 86 -6.58 8.93 -8.33
C PHE A 86 -6.73 10.38 -8.82
N LYS A 87 -5.59 11.08 -8.91
CA LYS A 87 -5.53 12.44 -9.44
C LYS A 87 -5.55 12.43 -10.96
N THR A 88 -6.53 13.14 -11.53
CA THR A 88 -6.62 13.34 -12.98
C THR A 88 -5.34 14.01 -13.52
N GLY A 89 -4.83 13.50 -14.65
CA GLY A 89 -3.67 14.04 -15.35
C GLY A 89 -2.32 13.50 -14.88
N THR A 90 -2.24 12.92 -13.68
CA THR A 90 -0.97 12.38 -13.14
C THR A 90 -1.03 10.90 -12.78
N TRP A 91 -2.21 10.28 -12.72
CA TRP A 91 -2.38 8.88 -12.31
C TRP A 91 -1.83 8.56 -10.91
N ARG A 92 -1.67 9.59 -10.08
CA ARG A 92 -1.16 9.46 -8.72
C ARG A 92 -2.30 9.08 -7.78
N LEU A 93 -2.08 8.05 -6.95
CA LEU A 93 -3.07 7.64 -5.94
C LEU A 93 -3.23 8.74 -4.89
N ALA A 94 -4.46 9.17 -4.70
CA ALA A 94 -4.87 10.14 -3.69
C ALA A 94 -5.49 9.47 -2.46
N ASP A 95 -6.24 8.38 -2.64
CA ASP A 95 -6.80 7.59 -1.53
C ASP A 95 -6.95 6.12 -1.89
N GLY A 96 -6.94 5.26 -0.87
CA GLY A 96 -7.14 3.82 -0.99
C GLY A 96 -5.84 3.02 -0.95
N ALA A 97 -4.75 3.57 -0.39
CA ALA A 97 -3.48 2.85 -0.27
C ALA A 97 -3.59 1.51 0.49
N HIS A 98 -4.38 1.48 1.56
CA HIS A 98 -4.67 0.26 2.31
C HIS A 98 -5.49 -0.73 1.48
N ARG A 99 -6.56 -0.27 0.81
CA ARG A 99 -7.38 -1.11 -0.10
C ARG A 99 -6.54 -1.70 -1.23
N LEU A 100 -5.68 -0.90 -1.84
CA LEU A 100 -4.76 -1.33 -2.88
C LEU A 100 -3.77 -2.39 -2.37
N SER A 101 -3.28 -2.25 -1.14
CA SER A 101 -2.37 -3.21 -0.52
C SER A 101 -3.05 -4.55 -0.22
N CYS A 102 -4.30 -4.53 0.27
CA CYS A 102 -5.11 -5.76 0.42
C CYS A 102 -5.36 -6.41 -0.94
N ALA A 103 -5.77 -5.63 -1.95
CA ALA A 103 -6.02 -6.12 -3.30
C ALA A 103 -4.79 -6.80 -3.91
N LEU A 104 -3.61 -6.20 -3.71
CA LEU A 104 -2.33 -6.82 -4.08
C LEU A 104 -2.10 -8.11 -3.31
N TYR A 105 -2.30 -8.12 -2.00
CA TYR A 105 -2.03 -9.30 -1.19
C TYR A 105 -2.90 -10.50 -1.61
N PHE A 106 -4.22 -10.32 -1.67
CA PHE A 106 -5.18 -11.36 -2.00
C PHE A 106 -5.27 -11.68 -3.51
N GLY A 107 -4.50 -10.98 -4.35
CA GLY A 107 -4.35 -11.34 -5.77
C GLY A 107 -5.52 -10.95 -6.67
N HIS A 108 -6.22 -9.85 -6.35
CA HIS A 108 -7.31 -9.35 -7.19
C HIS A 108 -6.77 -8.89 -8.56
N GLY A 109 -7.36 -9.37 -9.66
CA GLY A 109 -6.93 -9.02 -11.01
C GLY A 109 -7.26 -7.57 -11.40
N THR A 110 -8.36 -7.04 -10.87
CA THR A 110 -8.85 -5.67 -11.14
C THR A 110 -9.37 -5.02 -9.88
N ILE A 111 -9.37 -3.69 -9.85
CA ILE A 111 -9.99 -2.90 -8.77
C ILE A 111 -10.73 -1.69 -9.35
N SER A 112 -11.81 -1.25 -8.69
CA SER A 112 -12.50 -0.03 -9.06
C SER A 112 -11.66 1.20 -8.73
N MET A 113 -11.65 2.17 -9.66
CA MET A 113 -11.05 3.48 -9.45
C MET A 113 -11.92 4.61 -9.98
N VAL A 114 -11.67 5.80 -9.43
CA VAL A 114 -12.24 7.09 -9.85
C VAL A 114 -11.09 8.09 -10.03
N MET A 115 -11.19 8.89 -11.09
CA MET A 115 -10.28 9.99 -11.38
C MET A 115 -10.92 11.31 -10.94
N ASP A 116 -10.22 12.10 -10.13
CA ASP A 116 -10.69 13.40 -9.67
C ASP A 116 -9.58 14.46 -9.79
N ASN A 117 -9.90 15.58 -10.44
CA ASN A 117 -8.97 16.70 -10.60
C ASN A 117 -8.83 17.53 -9.31
N LYS A 118 -9.74 17.40 -8.34
CA LYS A 118 -9.68 18.06 -7.02
C LYS A 118 -9.03 17.20 -5.94
N ALA A 119 -8.73 15.94 -6.26
CA ALA A 119 -8.07 15.03 -5.31
C ALA A 119 -6.77 15.65 -4.76
N LYS A 120 -6.60 15.56 -3.44
CA LYS A 120 -5.39 15.99 -2.75
C LYS A 120 -4.42 14.81 -2.73
N LEU A 121 -3.18 15.08 -3.13
CA LEU A 121 -2.13 14.06 -3.10
C LEU A 121 -1.48 14.03 -1.72
N HIS A 122 -1.03 12.84 -1.33
CA HIS A 122 -0.13 12.65 -0.21
C HIS A 122 1.33 12.77 -0.69
N ASP A 123 2.24 13.02 0.25
CA ASP A 123 3.67 13.06 -0.02
C ASP A 123 4.14 11.70 -0.56
N PHE A 124 5.08 11.74 -1.51
CA PHE A 124 5.72 10.54 -2.02
C PHE A 124 6.60 9.88 -0.96
N ILE A 125 6.56 8.56 -0.95
CA ILE A 125 7.41 7.74 -0.09
C ILE A 125 8.19 6.81 -1.03
N GLY A 126 9.41 7.23 -1.35
CA GLY A 126 10.43 6.40 -2.00
C GLY A 126 11.17 5.53 -0.98
N ILE A 127 12.11 4.71 -1.46
CA ILE A 127 12.92 3.88 -0.56
C ILE A 127 13.82 4.72 0.35
N ASP A 128 14.33 5.83 -0.18
CA ASP A 128 15.18 6.77 0.54
C ASP A 128 14.48 7.37 1.77
N TRP A 129 13.15 7.47 1.74
CA TRP A 129 12.36 7.88 2.89
C TRP A 129 12.54 6.92 4.06
N PHE A 130 12.59 5.61 3.82
CA PHE A 130 12.83 4.62 4.87
C PHE A 130 14.29 4.66 5.33
N GLU A 131 15.24 4.81 4.41
CA GLU A 131 16.68 4.86 4.73
C GLU A 131 17.08 6.09 5.55
N LYS A 132 16.41 7.23 5.33
CA LYS A 132 16.64 8.49 6.06
C LYS A 132 15.90 8.58 7.40
N ARG A 133 15.11 7.57 7.75
CA ARG A 133 14.35 7.49 9.01
C ARG A 133 14.84 6.29 9.81
N ASP A 134 14.33 6.15 11.03
CA ASP A 134 14.84 5.18 12.01
C ASP A 134 14.60 3.69 11.63
N PHE A 135 14.28 3.35 10.38
CA PHE A 135 14.14 1.96 9.94
C PHE A 135 15.49 1.24 9.98
N THR A 136 15.47 0.01 10.50
CA THR A 136 16.70 -0.79 10.54
C THR A 136 17.06 -1.29 9.15
N ARG A 137 18.33 -1.66 8.95
CA ARG A 137 18.78 -2.29 7.69
C ARG A 137 18.03 -3.59 7.37
N GLU A 138 17.50 -4.30 8.37
CA GLU A 138 16.67 -5.48 8.13
C GLU A 138 15.28 -5.08 7.64
N GLN A 139 14.63 -4.11 8.29
CA GLN A 139 13.31 -3.62 7.86
C GLN A 139 13.33 -3.10 6.41
N VAL A 140 14.38 -2.33 6.05
CA VAL A 140 14.57 -1.86 4.67
C VAL A 140 14.74 -3.04 3.69
N ARG A 141 15.50 -4.07 4.07
CA ARG A 141 15.66 -5.29 3.24
C ARG A 141 14.35 -6.06 3.09
N GLN A 142 13.54 -6.18 4.14
CA GLN A 142 12.23 -6.84 4.10
C GLN A 142 11.26 -6.09 3.17
N ILE A 143 11.26 -4.76 3.24
CA ILE A 143 10.49 -3.91 2.32
C ILE A 143 10.94 -4.12 0.87
N LEU A 144 12.24 -4.08 0.59
CA LEU A 144 12.76 -4.26 -0.77
C LEU A 144 12.43 -5.64 -1.36
N ARG A 145 12.59 -6.71 -0.56
CA ARG A 145 12.23 -8.08 -0.99
C ARG A 145 10.75 -8.19 -1.35
N ALA A 146 9.87 -7.67 -0.50
CA ALA A 146 8.44 -7.71 -0.76
C ALA A 146 8.04 -6.93 -2.02
N ARG A 147 8.69 -5.79 -2.30
CA ARG A 147 8.52 -5.08 -3.57
C ARG A 147 8.92 -5.95 -4.75
N ASP A 148 10.10 -6.57 -4.70
CA ASP A 148 10.63 -7.39 -5.79
C ASP A 148 9.74 -8.62 -6.05
N ASP A 149 9.21 -9.25 -5.00
CA ASP A 149 8.24 -10.34 -5.10
C ASP A 149 6.94 -9.90 -5.77
N ILE A 150 6.42 -8.71 -5.42
CA ILE A 150 5.24 -8.13 -6.09
C ILE A 150 5.52 -7.89 -7.57
N TYR A 151 6.68 -7.34 -7.90
CA TYR A 151 7.05 -7.04 -9.29
C TYR A 151 7.17 -8.30 -10.12
N LYS A 152 7.81 -9.33 -9.57
CA LYS A 152 7.92 -10.64 -10.21
C LYS A 152 6.55 -11.26 -10.44
N ARG A 153 5.68 -11.24 -9.43
CA ARG A 153 4.31 -11.78 -9.53
C ARG A 153 3.45 -11.04 -10.55
N LEU A 154 3.65 -9.74 -10.71
CA LEU A 154 2.93 -8.92 -11.67
C LEU A 154 3.62 -8.85 -13.04
N GLU A 155 4.76 -9.53 -13.22
CA GLU A 155 5.58 -9.49 -14.44
C GLU A 155 5.88 -8.02 -14.86
N LEU A 156 6.36 -7.24 -13.90
CA LEU A 156 6.81 -5.85 -14.09
C LEU A 156 8.35 -5.76 -14.23
N LEU A 157 9.04 -6.90 -14.06
CA LEU A 157 10.47 -7.11 -14.24
C LEU A 157 10.72 -8.40 -15.02
#